data_AF-J6EED2-F1
#
_entry.id   AF-J6EED2-F1
#
_cell.length_a   1.000
_cell.length_b   1.000
_cell.length_c   1.000
_cell.angle_alpha   90.00
_cell.angle_beta   90.00
_cell.angle_gamma   90.00
#
_symmetry.space_group_name_H-M   'P 1'
#
loop_
_entity.id
_entity.type
_entity.pdbx_description
1 polymer ?
#
loop_
_entity_poly.entity_id
_entity_poly.type
_entity_poly.pdbx_seq_one_letter_code
_entity_poly.pdbx_strand_id
1 'polypeptide(L)'
;MTFVSKFLYAVSSLVLFHSGFSSYEFHHLLKLDSLKSSHFFWSKLPRDIKYETYAGLLLFVLAVFTSFEKLQYLPIHSDHGMIISQGNYLKEIALNKATNVDNLVGSNPNGDIIFSPSFVDIHAKRKLSREWASNNEKKEK
;
A
#
# COMPACT_ATOMS: atom_id res chain seq x y z
N MET A 1 1.42 2.20 -0.25
CA MET A 1 2.18 1.93 0.99
C MET A 1 2.99 3.15 1.31
N THR A 2 2.61 3.81 2.41
CA THR A 2 3.19 5.08 2.81
C THR A 2 4.66 4.88 3.17
N PHE A 3 5.45 5.95 3.03
CA PHE A 3 6.84 5.95 3.50
C PHE A 3 6.93 5.56 4.99
N VAL A 4 5.98 6.06 5.80
CA VAL A 4 5.87 5.75 7.23
C VAL A 4 5.63 4.26 7.47
N SER A 5 4.70 3.64 6.72
CA SER A 5 4.44 2.20 6.87
C SER A 5 5.69 1.36 6.57
N LYS A 6 6.42 1.67 5.50
CA LYS A 6 7.68 0.98 5.16
C LYS A 6 8.73 1.13 6.26
N PHE A 7 8.88 2.33 6.80
CA PHE A 7 9.79 2.60 7.91
C PHE A 7 9.39 1.80 9.16
N LEU A 8 8.12 1.81 9.53
CA LEU A 8 7.60 1.04 10.67
C LEU A 8 7.78 -0.47 10.46
N TYR A 9 7.60 -0.99 9.25
CA TYR A 9 7.88 -2.39 8.93
C TYR A 9 9.36 -2.74 9.12
N ALA A 10 10.28 -1.88 8.66
CA ALA A 10 11.71 -2.11 8.84
C ALA A 10 12.10 -2.09 10.32
N VAL A 11 11.66 -1.06 11.06
CA VAL A 11 11.97 -0.91 12.50
C VAL A 11 11.36 -2.04 13.31
N SER A 12 10.07 -2.35 13.14
CA SER A 12 9.43 -3.44 13.89
C SER A 12 10.03 -4.81 13.59
N SER A 13 10.40 -5.07 12.34
CA SER A 13 11.10 -6.31 11.98
C SER A 13 12.47 -6.40 12.65
N LEU A 14 13.25 -5.31 12.68
CA LEU A 14 14.54 -5.27 13.36
C LEU A 14 14.41 -5.45 14.88
N VAL A 15 13.43 -4.80 15.51
CA VAL A 15 13.16 -4.93 16.96
C VAL A 15 12.73 -6.36 17.30
N LEU A 16 11.83 -6.96 16.52
CA LEU A 16 11.42 -8.35 16.74
C LEU A 16 12.56 -9.33 16.50
N PHE A 17 13.42 -9.06 15.51
CA PHE A 17 14.62 -9.86 15.27
C PHE A 17 15.61 -9.75 16.44
N HIS A 18 15.88 -8.53 16.91
CA HIS A 18 16.74 -8.28 18.06
C HIS A 18 16.20 -8.98 19.32
N SER A 19 14.92 -8.81 19.62
CA SER A 19 14.28 -9.46 20.76
C SER A 19 14.25 -10.99 20.62
N GLY A 20 14.09 -11.50 19.39
CA GLY A 20 14.20 -12.92 19.07
C GLY A 20 15.60 -13.48 19.34
N PHE A 21 16.65 -12.72 19.00
CA PHE A 21 18.03 -13.07 19.30
C PHE A 21 18.31 -13.07 20.81
N SER A 22 17.89 -12.04 21.54
CA SER A 22 18.03 -11.98 23.00
C SER A 22 17.28 -13.12 23.71
N SER A 23 16.08 -13.43 23.23
CA SER A 23 15.31 -14.58 23.72
C SER A 23 16.01 -15.91 23.42
N TYR A 24 16.60 -16.06 22.23
CA TYR A 24 17.39 -17.24 21.87
C TYR A 24 18.58 -17.44 22.81
N GLU A 25 19.38 -16.41 23.04
CA GLU A 25 20.52 -16.46 23.95
C GLU A 25 20.08 -16.82 25.38
N PHE A 26 19.05 -16.15 25.89
CA PHE A 26 18.52 -16.43 27.23
C PHE A 26 18.07 -17.88 27.39
N HIS A 27 17.26 -18.40 26.45
CA HIS A 27 16.77 -19.78 26.54
C HIS A 27 17.88 -20.81 26.32
N HIS A 28 18.89 -20.50 25.49
CA HIS A 28 20.02 -21.40 25.29
C HIS A 28 20.90 -21.47 26.54
N LEU A 29 21.21 -20.32 27.16
CA LEU A 29 21.95 -20.27 28.43
C LEU A 29 21.17 -20.94 29.56
N LEU A 30 19.87 -20.71 29.66
CA LEU A 30 19.02 -21.36 30.66
C LEU A 30 19.02 -22.89 30.51
N LYS A 31 19.01 -23.40 29.27
CA LYS A 31 19.16 -24.84 29.01
C LYS A 31 20.54 -25.35 29.44
N LEU A 32 21.63 -24.64 29.11
CA LEU A 32 22.98 -25.02 29.52
C LEU A 32 23.17 -25.03 31.04
N ASP A 33 22.63 -24.03 31.73
CA ASP A 33 22.71 -23.92 33.19
C ASP A 33 21.84 -24.97 33.89
N SER A 34 20.68 -25.33 33.32
CA SER A 34 19.84 -26.42 33.84
C SER A 34 20.53 -27.78 33.81
N LEU A 35 21.49 -27.98 32.90
CA LEU A 35 22.31 -29.19 32.83
C LEU A 35 23.48 -29.17 33.83
N LYS A 36 23.89 -27.99 34.30
CA LYS A 36 25.06 -27.79 35.19
C LYS A 36 24.70 -27.58 36.67
N SER A 37 23.52 -27.05 36.98
CA SER A 37 23.11 -26.65 38.33
C SER A 37 21.80 -27.33 38.74
N SER A 38 21.80 -27.97 39.91
CA SER A 38 20.59 -28.56 40.55
C SER A 38 19.70 -27.54 41.27
N HIS A 39 20.13 -26.27 41.38
CA HIS A 39 19.35 -25.20 42.02
C HIS A 39 18.80 -24.24 40.96
N PHE A 40 17.53 -24.45 40.63
CA PHE A 40 16.80 -23.77 39.56
C PHE A 40 16.12 -22.49 40.09
N PHE A 41 16.85 -21.38 40.20
CA PHE A 41 16.30 -20.18 40.83
C PHE A 41 15.73 -19.11 39.88
N TRP A 42 15.95 -19.16 38.57
CA TRP A 42 15.47 -18.11 37.64
C TRP A 42 14.92 -18.70 36.33
N SER A 43 13.69 -19.23 36.37
CA SER A 43 13.03 -19.83 35.19
C SER A 43 12.24 -18.86 34.31
N LYS A 44 12.16 -17.58 34.69
CA LYS A 44 11.25 -16.62 34.07
C LYS A 44 12.00 -15.75 33.09
N LEU A 45 11.41 -15.54 31.91
CA LEU A 45 11.92 -14.61 30.91
C LEU A 45 12.12 -13.22 31.55
N PRO A 46 13.27 -12.58 31.31
CA PRO A 46 13.50 -11.18 31.66
C PRO A 46 12.37 -10.28 31.13
N ARG A 47 11.96 -9.32 31.96
CA ARG A 47 10.78 -8.46 31.68
C ARG A 47 11.04 -7.49 30.52
N ASP A 48 12.27 -7.08 30.34
CA ASP A 48 12.77 -6.28 29.22
C ASP A 48 12.53 -6.97 27.87
N ILE A 49 12.95 -8.23 27.69
CA ILE A 49 12.69 -9.01 26.46
C ILE A 49 11.18 -9.12 26.22
N LYS A 50 10.40 -9.35 27.29
CA LYS A 50 8.94 -9.39 27.19
C LYS A 50 8.33 -8.06 26.72
N TYR A 51 8.76 -6.93 27.26
CA TYR A 51 8.23 -5.63 26.84
C TYR A 51 8.72 -5.22 25.45
N GLU A 52 9.94 -5.58 25.07
CA GLU A 52 10.47 -5.34 23.73
C GLU A 52 9.70 -6.12 22.67
N THR A 53 9.40 -7.40 22.89
CA THR A 53 8.56 -8.18 21.97
C THR A 53 7.16 -7.58 21.83
N TYR A 54 6.51 -7.13 22.92
CA TYR A 54 5.21 -6.44 22.82
C TYR A 54 5.31 -5.11 22.08
N ALA A 55 6.36 -4.31 22.32
CA ALA A 55 6.58 -3.06 21.60
C ALA A 55 6.79 -3.31 20.11
N GLY A 56 7.64 -4.29 19.75
CA GLY A 56 7.87 -4.71 18.36
C GLY A 56 6.60 -5.20 17.68
N LEU A 57 5.79 -6.01 18.37
CA LEU A 57 4.52 -6.51 17.86
C LEU A 57 3.50 -5.38 17.65
N LEU A 58 3.36 -4.47 18.60
CA LEU A 58 2.47 -3.31 18.46
C LEU A 58 2.89 -2.42 17.29
N LEU A 59 4.19 -2.15 17.14
CA LEU A 59 4.73 -1.39 16.01
C LEU A 59 4.45 -2.10 14.69
N PHE A 60 4.58 -3.42 14.63
CA PHE A 60 4.28 -4.21 13.43
C PHE A 60 2.79 -4.12 13.06
N VAL A 61 1.89 -4.25 14.03
CA VAL A 61 0.44 -4.09 13.82
C VAL A 61 0.11 -2.69 13.30
N LEU A 62 0.72 -1.65 13.87
CA LEU A 62 0.57 -0.28 13.38
C LEU A 62 1.14 -0.10 11.97
N ALA A 63 2.25 -0.75 11.64
CA ALA A 63 2.83 -0.75 10.29
C ALA A 63 1.85 -1.33 9.26
N VAL A 64 1.15 -2.42 9.62
CA VAL A 64 0.10 -3.04 8.79
C VAL A 64 -1.04 -2.07 8.56
N PHE A 65 -1.62 -1.46 9.58
CA PHE A 65 -2.74 -0.53 9.39
C PHE A 65 -2.36 0.73 8.62
N THR A 66 -1.18 1.29 8.87
CA THR A 66 -0.68 2.47 8.13
C THR A 66 -0.27 2.16 6.68
N SER A 67 -0.21 0.88 6.31
CA SER A 67 0.03 0.44 4.93
C SER A 67 -1.18 0.67 4.02
N PHE A 68 -2.38 0.66 4.61
CA PHE A 68 -3.63 0.94 3.91
C PHE A 68 -3.80 2.44 3.77
N GLU A 69 -3.73 2.92 2.54
CA GLU A 69 -4.01 4.31 2.20
C GLU A 69 -5.45 4.47 1.75
N LYS A 70 -5.98 5.68 1.92
CA LYS A 70 -7.27 6.03 1.32
C LYS A 70 -7.12 6.01 -0.21
N LEU A 71 -8.08 5.40 -0.88
CA LEU A 71 -8.10 5.30 -2.33
C LEU A 71 -8.27 6.70 -2.94
N GLN A 72 -7.31 7.06 -3.78
CA GLN A 72 -7.27 8.32 -4.52
C GLN A 72 -7.11 8.01 -6.00
N TYR A 73 -7.82 8.76 -6.83
CA TYR A 73 -7.89 8.56 -8.26
C TYR A 73 -7.64 9.88 -8.99
N LEU A 74 -7.05 9.79 -10.18
CA LEU A 74 -6.96 10.91 -11.10
C LEU A 74 -8.03 10.74 -12.18
N PRO A 75 -8.76 11.81 -12.53
CA PRO A 75 -9.71 11.80 -13.63
C PRO A 75 -9.00 11.58 -14.97
N ILE A 76 -9.64 10.85 -15.89
CA ILE A 76 -9.03 10.50 -17.19
C ILE A 76 -9.01 11.69 -18.15
N HIS A 77 -10.01 12.56 -18.11
CA HIS A 77 -10.20 13.61 -19.13
C HIS A 77 -9.63 14.97 -18.73
N SER A 78 -9.45 15.26 -17.44
CA SER A 78 -9.07 16.60 -16.99
C SER A 78 -7.58 16.69 -16.64
N ASP A 79 -6.88 17.62 -17.27
CA ASP A 79 -5.44 17.86 -17.06
C ASP A 79 -5.13 18.68 -15.79
N HIS A 80 -6.14 19.10 -15.04
CA HIS A 80 -5.98 20.02 -13.90
C HIS A 80 -5.49 19.36 -12.60
N GLY A 81 -5.03 18.11 -12.63
CA GLY A 81 -4.44 17.43 -11.47
C GLY A 81 -5.40 17.29 -10.27
N MET A 82 -6.71 17.35 -10.51
CA MET A 82 -7.71 17.27 -9.45
C MET A 82 -7.77 15.83 -8.93
N ILE A 83 -7.47 15.61 -7.65
CA ILE A 83 -7.50 14.27 -7.04
C ILE A 83 -8.93 13.97 -6.58
N ILE A 84 -9.50 12.89 -7.09
CA ILE A 84 -10.78 12.35 -6.64
C ILE A 84 -10.51 11.40 -5.48
N SER A 85 -11.10 11.68 -4.32
CA SER A 85 -11.01 10.82 -3.14
C SER A 85 -12.37 10.64 -2.52
N GLN A 86 -12.74 9.39 -2.24
CA GLN A 86 -13.98 9.05 -1.53
C GLN A 86 -13.75 8.86 -0.02
N GLY A 87 -12.51 8.96 0.45
CA GLY A 87 -12.16 8.75 1.85
C GLY A 87 -12.14 7.29 2.31
N ASN A 88 -12.44 6.34 1.41
CA ASN A 88 -12.47 4.91 1.68
C ASN A 88 -11.07 4.28 1.56
N TYR A 89 -10.77 3.31 2.42
CA TYR A 89 -9.53 2.51 2.34
C TYR A 89 -9.65 1.31 1.39
N LEU A 90 -10.86 0.75 1.30
CA LEU A 90 -11.15 -0.45 0.52
C LEU A 90 -12.16 -0.13 -0.57
N LYS A 91 -12.17 -0.96 -1.61
CA LYS A 91 -13.15 -0.87 -2.69
C LYS A 91 -14.50 -1.39 -2.20
N GLU A 92 -15.57 -0.74 -2.62
CA GLU A 92 -16.91 -1.20 -2.34
C GLU A 92 -17.27 -2.42 -3.19
N ILE A 93 -17.98 -3.38 -2.60
CA ILE A 93 -18.39 -4.63 -3.27
C ILE A 93 -19.74 -4.53 -3.96
N ALA A 94 -20.60 -3.60 -3.52
CA ALA A 94 -21.93 -3.42 -4.08
C ALA A 94 -21.78 -2.73 -5.45
N LEU A 95 -22.22 -3.39 -6.53
CA LEU A 95 -21.96 -2.95 -7.90
C LEU A 95 -22.42 -1.51 -8.15
N ASN A 96 -23.59 -1.13 -7.63
CA ASN A 96 -24.13 0.23 -7.73
C ASN A 96 -23.21 1.32 -7.17
N LYS A 97 -22.42 1.00 -6.15
CA LYS A 97 -21.47 1.93 -5.53
C LYS A 97 -20.07 1.76 -6.11
N ALA A 98 -19.67 0.54 -6.47
CA ALA A 98 -18.41 0.27 -7.14
C ALA A 98 -18.29 1.04 -8.45
N THR A 99 -19.34 1.05 -9.28
CA THR A 99 -19.37 1.80 -10.55
C THR A 99 -19.32 3.30 -10.38
N ASN A 100 -19.63 3.84 -9.19
CA ASN A 100 -19.51 5.29 -8.96
C ASN A 100 -18.06 5.75 -9.05
N VAL A 101 -17.10 4.91 -8.65
CA VAL A 101 -15.67 5.23 -8.80
C VAL A 101 -15.33 5.40 -10.28
N ASP A 102 -15.76 4.45 -11.11
CA ASP A 102 -15.51 4.48 -12.56
C ASP A 102 -16.16 5.71 -13.21
N ASN A 103 -17.42 5.98 -12.86
CA ASN A 103 -18.14 7.15 -13.34
C ASN A 103 -17.49 8.47 -12.92
N LEU A 104 -16.99 8.57 -11.68
CA LEU A 104 -16.30 9.77 -11.17
C LEU A 104 -14.98 10.00 -11.90
N VAL A 105 -14.23 8.93 -12.19
CA VAL A 105 -12.96 8.99 -12.92
C VAL A 105 -13.20 9.26 -14.42
N GLY A 106 -14.41 9.00 -14.92
CA GLY A 106 -14.77 9.09 -16.33
C GLY A 106 -14.34 7.87 -17.13
N SER A 107 -14.14 6.72 -16.47
CA SER A 107 -13.88 5.44 -17.12
C SER A 107 -15.18 4.68 -17.38
N ASN A 108 -15.13 3.74 -18.32
CA ASN A 108 -16.18 2.76 -18.49
C ASN A 108 -15.57 1.35 -18.43
N PRO A 109 -15.98 0.49 -17.48
CA PRO A 109 -15.48 -0.88 -17.39
C PRO A 109 -15.71 -1.73 -18.65
N ASN A 110 -16.76 -1.42 -19.43
CA ASN A 110 -17.10 -2.10 -20.69
C ASN A 110 -16.63 -1.31 -21.93
N GLY A 111 -15.56 -0.52 -21.78
CA GLY A 111 -15.07 0.40 -22.80
C GLY A 111 -14.58 -0.28 -24.08
N ASP A 112 -14.14 -1.53 -24.00
CA ASP A 112 -13.79 -2.40 -25.11
C ASP A 112 -14.96 -2.68 -26.06
N ILE A 113 -16.19 -2.79 -25.52
CA ILE A 113 -17.40 -2.92 -26.34
C ILE A 113 -17.91 -1.54 -26.78
N ILE A 114 -18.03 -0.60 -25.83
CA ILE A 114 -18.66 0.71 -26.06
C ILE A 114 -17.86 1.57 -27.04
N PHE A 115 -16.53 1.57 -26.94
CA PHE A 115 -15.67 2.37 -27.80
C PHE A 115 -15.20 1.63 -29.05
N SER A 116 -15.44 0.31 -29.14
CA SER A 116 -15.13 -0.52 -30.31
C SER A 116 -13.75 -0.24 -30.91
N PRO A 117 -12.65 -0.39 -30.14
CA PRO A 117 -11.33 0.08 -30.53
C PRO A 117 -10.80 -0.56 -31.83
N SER A 118 -11.31 -1.74 -32.19
CA SER A 118 -10.97 -2.45 -33.42
C SER A 118 -11.50 -1.78 -34.70
N PHE A 119 -12.57 -0.99 -34.61
CA PHE A 119 -13.25 -0.38 -35.77
C PHE A 119 -13.07 1.14 -35.85
N VAL A 120 -12.02 1.67 -35.20
CA VAL A 120 -11.72 3.09 -35.26
C VAL A 120 -11.21 3.46 -36.66
N ASP A 121 -11.84 4.47 -37.29
CA ASP A 121 -11.35 5.00 -38.56
C ASP A 121 -9.99 5.72 -38.36
N ILE A 122 -8.95 5.02 -38.79
CA ILE A 122 -7.56 5.47 -38.69
C ILE A 122 -7.34 6.72 -39.55
N HIS A 123 -7.96 6.81 -40.73
CA HIS A 123 -7.78 7.95 -41.63
C HIS A 123 -8.45 9.20 -41.07
N ALA A 124 -9.66 9.07 -40.53
CA ALA A 124 -10.34 10.17 -39.84
C ALA A 124 -9.55 10.66 -38.64
N LYS A 125 -9.01 9.76 -37.81
CA LYS A 125 -8.22 10.12 -36.62
C LYS A 125 -6.92 10.86 -37.00
N ARG A 126 -6.23 10.40 -38.06
CA ARG A 126 -5.03 11.09 -38.60
C ARG A 126 -5.36 12.49 -39.12
N LYS A 127 -6.51 12.65 -39.80
CA LYS A 127 -6.98 13.97 -40.27
C LYS A 127 -7.24 14.91 -39.09
N LEU A 128 -7.96 14.45 -38.07
CA LEU A 128 -8.25 15.19 -36.84
C LEU A 128 -6.97 15.67 -36.13
N SER A 129 -5.99 14.78 -35.94
CA SER A 129 -4.71 15.15 -35.31
C SER A 129 -3.94 16.17 -36.14
N ARG A 130 -3.96 16.06 -37.48
CA ARG A 130 -3.31 17.02 -38.37
C ARG A 130 -3.97 18.39 -38.31
N GLU A 131 -5.30 18.44 -38.33
CA GLU A 131 -6.08 19.68 -38.20
C GLU A 131 -5.80 20.35 -36.85
N TRP A 132 -5.82 19.58 -35.75
CA TRP A 132 -5.50 20.09 -34.41
C TRP A 132 -4.09 20.69 -34.33
N ALA A 133 -3.08 20.00 -34.85
CA ALA A 133 -1.71 20.50 -34.88
C ALA A 133 -1.60 21.81 -35.68
N SER A 134 -2.21 21.86 -36.87
CA SER A 134 -2.20 23.07 -37.71
C SER A 134 -2.92 24.26 -37.07
N ASN A 135 -3.97 24.00 -36.28
CA ASN A 135 -4.71 25.04 -35.57
C ASN A 135 -3.95 25.58 -34.35
N ASN A 136 -3.11 24.76 -33.70
CA ASN A 136 -2.23 25.23 -32.63
C ASN A 136 -1.07 26.07 -33.18
N GLU A 137 -0.44 25.67 -34.29
CA GLU A 137 0.61 26.48 -34.94
C GLU A 137 0.10 27.85 -35.40
N LYS A 138 -1.18 27.94 -35.80
CA LYS A 138 -1.82 29.22 -36.17
C LYS A 138 -2.16 30.11 -34.98
N LYS A 139 -2.27 29.57 -33.77
CA LYS A 139 -2.55 30.35 -32.55
C LYS A 139 -1.28 30.93 -31.91
N GLU A 140 -0.11 30.39 -32.23
CA GLU A 140 1.18 30.84 -31.70
C GLU A 140 1.89 31.88 -32.60
N LYS A 141 1.37 32.16 -33.81
CA LYS A 141 1.82 33.24 -34.70
C LYS A 141 0.90 34.46 -34.61
#